data_AF-A0A2E4NIL9-F1
#
_entry.id   AF-A0A2E4NIL9-F1
#
_cell.length_a   1.000
_cell.length_b   1.000
_cell.length_c   1.000
_cell.angle_alpha   90.00
_cell.angle_beta   90.00
_cell.angle_gamma   90.00
#
_symmetry.space_group_name_H-M   'P 1'
#
loop_
_entity.id
_entity.type
_entity.pdbx_description
1 polymer ?
#
loop_
_entity_poly.entity_id
_entity_poly.type
_entity_poly.pdbx_seq_one_letter_code
_entity_poly.pdbx_strand_id
1 'polypeptide(L)'
;MVVITEKGIICELDDAAPSSSQVIAANPLAKVPTLILNDGRALYDSSIIIEYLDGLVAMPKLIPEKFEERIEVKRREALGNGIMDAAVAISHENREPKKNPQRS
;
A
#
# COMPACT_ATOMS: atom_id res chain seq x y z
N MET A 1 -8.00 -1.95 -5.64
CA MET A 1 -7.20 -0.73 -5.40
C MET A 1 -7.85 0.42 -6.16
N VAL A 2 -8.17 1.57 -5.51
CA VAL A 2 -8.93 2.68 -6.14
C VAL A 2 -8.22 3.24 -7.38
N VAL A 3 -6.89 3.38 -7.36
CA VAL A 3 -6.10 3.91 -8.49
C VAL A 3 -6.24 3.10 -9.77
N ILE A 4 -6.34 1.77 -9.66
CA ILE A 4 -6.52 0.87 -10.82
C ILE A 4 -7.86 1.19 -11.51
N THR A 5 -8.92 1.35 -10.72
CA THR A 5 -10.26 1.71 -11.19
C THR A 5 -10.28 3.09 -11.84
N GLU A 6 -9.70 4.11 -11.18
CA GLU A 6 -9.65 5.48 -11.68
C GLU A 6 -8.89 5.60 -13.01
N LYS A 7 -7.89 4.74 -13.23
CA LYS A 7 -7.11 4.72 -14.47
C LYS A 7 -7.65 3.81 -15.56
N GLY A 8 -8.72 3.06 -15.28
CA GLY A 8 -9.25 2.07 -16.22
C GLY A 8 -8.26 0.95 -16.54
N ILE A 9 -7.34 0.64 -15.63
CA ILE A 9 -6.35 -0.42 -15.83
C ILE A 9 -7.01 -1.76 -15.52
N ILE A 10 -6.90 -2.71 -16.44
CA ILE A 10 -7.30 -4.10 -16.18
C ILE A 10 -6.18 -4.75 -15.39
N CYS A 11 -6.48 -5.14 -14.15
CA CYS A 11 -5.58 -5.86 -13.27
C CYS A 11 -6.33 -7.06 -12.70
N GLU A 12 -5.68 -8.22 -12.70
CA GLU A 12 -6.16 -9.37 -11.95
C GLU A 12 -5.91 -9.11 -10.46
N LEU A 13 -6.96 -9.26 -9.65
CA LEU A 13 -6.90 -9.08 -8.20
C LEU A 13 -6.89 -10.46 -7.55
N ASP A 14 -5.86 -10.72 -6.75
CA ASP A 14 -5.72 -11.93 -5.96
C ASP A 14 -5.88 -11.57 -4.48
N ASP A 15 -6.78 -12.25 -3.78
CA ASP A 15 -7.07 -12.06 -2.34
C ASP A 15 -6.11 -12.86 -1.44
N ALA A 16 -4.90 -13.16 -1.95
CA ALA A 16 -3.86 -13.88 -1.24
C ALA A 16 -3.53 -13.24 0.12
N ALA A 17 -3.49 -14.08 1.16
CA ALA A 17 -3.09 -13.64 2.49
C ALA A 17 -1.62 -13.17 2.50
N PRO A 18 -1.25 -12.19 3.35
CA PRO A 18 0.13 -11.69 3.42
C PRO A 18 1.16 -12.78 3.76
N SER A 19 0.75 -13.81 4.50
CA SER A 19 1.55 -14.98 4.88
C SER A 19 1.62 -16.08 3.81
N SER A 20 0.97 -15.91 2.66
CA SER A 20 1.02 -16.89 1.58
C SER A 20 2.42 -16.97 0.97
N SER A 21 2.81 -18.17 0.52
CA SER A 21 4.11 -18.39 -0.12
C SER A 21 4.29 -17.52 -1.37
N GLN A 22 3.21 -17.26 -2.11
CA GLN A 22 3.20 -16.38 -3.27
C GLN A 22 3.52 -14.93 -2.90
N VAL A 23 2.89 -14.39 -1.86
CA VAL A 23 3.16 -13.02 -1.39
C VAL A 23 4.56 -12.91 -0.80
N ILE A 24 5.04 -13.91 -0.05
CA ILE A 24 6.40 -13.91 0.50
C ILE A 24 7.46 -13.98 -0.60
N ALA A 25 7.22 -14.78 -1.64
CA ALA A 25 8.13 -14.89 -2.79
C ALA A 25 8.19 -13.58 -3.61
N ALA A 26 7.05 -12.91 -3.78
CA ALA A 26 6.97 -11.64 -4.50
C ALA A 26 7.48 -10.46 -3.66
N ASN A 27 7.15 -10.43 -2.37
CA ASN A 27 7.52 -9.39 -1.42
C ASN A 27 8.07 -10.04 -0.14
N PRO A 28 9.40 -10.06 0.06
CA PRO A 28 10.03 -10.63 1.24
C PRO A 28 9.57 -10.00 2.57
N LEU A 29 8.96 -8.81 2.54
CA LEU A 29 8.38 -8.17 3.72
C LEU A 29 7.01 -8.74 4.11
N ALA A 30 6.45 -9.67 3.32
CA ALA A 30 5.13 -10.27 3.54
C ALA A 30 4.03 -9.20 3.71
N LYS A 31 4.12 -8.11 2.93
CA LYS A 31 3.17 -6.99 2.96
C LYS A 31 2.28 -6.97 1.73
N VAL A 32 1.02 -6.62 1.95
CA VAL A 32 0.06 -6.29 0.89
C VAL A 32 -0.25 -4.79 0.96
N PRO A 33 -0.55 -4.12 -0.17
CA PRO A 33 -0.61 -4.65 -1.53
C PRO A 33 0.79 -4.87 -2.15
N THR A 34 0.90 -5.88 -3.03
CA THR A 34 2.09 -6.14 -3.88
C THR A 34 1.61 -6.31 -5.33
N LEU A 35 2.18 -5.58 -6.27
CA LEU A 35 1.84 -5.67 -7.69
C LEU A 35 2.87 -6.54 -8.41
N ILE A 36 2.44 -7.63 -9.04
CA ILE A 36 3.29 -8.47 -9.89
C ILE A 36 3.09 -8.04 -11.34
N LEU A 37 4.18 -7.66 -12.00
CA LEU A 37 4.19 -7.26 -13.40
C LEU A 37 4.26 -8.49 -14.32
N ASN A 38 3.88 -8.31 -15.58
CA ASN A 38 3.93 -9.38 -16.59
C ASN A 38 5.35 -9.91 -16.85
N ASP A 39 6.39 -9.14 -16.52
CA ASP A 39 7.80 -9.54 -16.62
C ASP A 39 8.30 -10.30 -15.38
N GLY A 40 7.43 -10.58 -14.42
CA GLY A 40 7.72 -11.30 -13.18
C GLY A 40 8.31 -10.44 -12.07
N ARG A 41 8.53 -9.13 -12.29
CA ARG A 41 8.96 -8.23 -11.20
C ARG A 41 7.80 -7.92 -10.27
N ALA A 42 8.11 -7.77 -8.99
CA ALA A 42 7.16 -7.32 -7.98
C ALA A 42 7.45 -5.88 -7.57
N LEU A 43 6.39 -5.07 -7.45
CA LEU A 43 6.42 -3.72 -6.94
C LEU A 43 5.69 -3.64 -5.60
N TYR A 44 6.35 -3.00 -4.65
CA TYR A 44 5.90 -2.69 -3.30
C TYR A 44 6.73 -1.48 -2.84
N ASP A 45 6.25 -0.53 -2.05
CA ASP A 45 4.97 -0.33 -1.34
C ASP A 45 3.87 0.32 -2.23
N SER A 46 2.66 0.47 -1.68
CA SER A 46 1.52 1.24 -2.21
C SER A 46 1.91 2.54 -2.91
N SER A 47 2.78 3.37 -2.32
CA SER A 47 3.26 4.62 -2.93
C SER A 47 3.99 4.41 -4.26
N ILE A 48 4.84 3.37 -4.35
CA ILE A 48 5.55 2.97 -5.57
C ILE A 48 4.58 2.42 -6.61
N ILE A 49 3.63 1.59 -6.16
CA ILE A 49 2.60 1.02 -7.04
C ILE A 49 1.76 2.15 -7.66
N ILE A 50 1.33 3.14 -6.86
CA ILE A 50 0.55 4.28 -7.33
C ILE A 50 1.36 5.08 -8.37
N GLU A 51 2.61 5.42 -8.07
CA GLU A 51 3.46 6.20 -8.98
C GLU A 51 3.73 5.44 -10.30
N TYR A 52 3.92 4.13 -10.24
CA TYR A 52 4.07 3.29 -11.42
C TYR A 52 2.80 3.24 -12.28
N LEU A 53 1.64 3.00 -11.65
CA LEU A 53 0.35 3.01 -12.35
C LEU A 53 0.03 4.39 -12.92
N ASP A 54 0.47 5.47 -12.25
CA ASP A 54 0.33 6.83 -12.76
C ASP A 54 1.18 7.14 -13.98
N GLY A 55 2.40 6.57 -14.05
CA GLY A 55 3.23 6.65 -15.23
C GLY A 55 2.74 5.81 -16.43
N LEU A 56 2.05 4.69 -16.18
CA LEU A 56 1.55 3.82 -17.25
C LEU A 56 0.39 4.43 -18.05
N VAL A 57 -0.50 5.16 -17.38
CA VAL A 57 -1.67 5.75 -18.01
C VAL A 57 -1.59 7.27 -17.91
N ALA A 58 -1.40 7.92 -19.07
CA ALA A 58 -1.15 9.35 -19.15
C ALA A 58 -2.27 10.24 -18.59
N MET A 59 -3.53 9.77 -18.59
CA MET A 59 -4.70 10.49 -18.08
C MET A 59 -5.74 9.54 -17.47
N PRO A 60 -6.39 9.89 -16.35
CA PRO A 60 -6.14 11.10 -15.54
C PRO A 60 -4.82 11.00 -14.75
N LYS A 61 -4.14 12.14 -14.58
CA LYS A 61 -2.95 12.22 -13.72
C LYS A 61 -3.38 12.37 -12.27
N LEU A 62 -3.01 11.40 -11.45
CA LEU A 62 -3.20 11.46 -10.00
C LEU A 62 -2.07 12.24 -9.33
N ILE A 63 -0.86 12.16 -9.89
CA ILE A 63 0.30 12.90 -9.40
C ILE A 63 0.69 13.97 -10.43
N PRO A 64 0.53 15.26 -10.10
CA PRO A 64 0.95 16.35 -10.96
C PRO A 64 2.44 16.27 -11.36
N GLU A 65 2.78 16.79 -12.54
CA GLU A 65 4.18 16.91 -12.98
C GLU A 65 4.88 18.12 -12.36
N LYS A 66 4.13 19.19 -12.09
CA LYS A 66 4.68 20.38 -11.45
C LYS A 66 5.16 20.02 -10.04
N PHE A 67 6.42 20.32 -9.76
CA PHE A 67 7.08 19.94 -8.51
C PHE A 67 6.30 20.36 -7.25
N GLU A 68 5.84 21.62 -7.20
CA GLU A 68 5.10 22.15 -6.04
C GLU A 68 3.80 21.37 -5.77
N GLU A 69 3.01 21.11 -6.81
CA GLU A 69 1.74 20.39 -6.71
C GLU A 69 1.96 18.91 -6.37
N ARG A 70 3.01 18.30 -6.95
CA ARG A 70 3.45 16.94 -6.59
C ARG A 70 3.80 16.82 -5.11
N ILE A 71 4.56 17.78 -4.58
CA ILE A 71 4.92 17.80 -3.15
C ILE A 71 3.67 17.95 -2.29
N GLU A 72 2.69 18.75 -2.71
CA GLU A 72 1.43 18.86 -1.97
C GLU A 72 0.65 17.53 -1.93
N VAL A 73 0.56 16.82 -3.06
CA VAL A 73 -0.08 15.50 -3.13
C VAL A 73 0.66 14.49 -2.25
N LYS A 74 2.00 14.39 -2.36
CA LYS A 74 2.80 13.48 -1.53
C LYS A 74 2.72 13.82 -0.03
N ARG A 75 2.58 15.10 0.34
CA ARG A 75 2.38 15.51 1.73
C ARG A 75 1.03 15.02 2.27
N ARG A 76 -0.04 15.12 1.47
CA ARG A 76 -1.37 14.61 1.86
C ARG A 76 -1.39 13.08 1.94
N GLU A 77 -0.73 12.40 1.01
CA GLU A 77 -0.51 10.96 1.03
C GLU A 77 0.20 10.52 2.33
N ALA A 78 1.34 11.17 2.66
CA ALA A 78 2.09 10.86 3.87
C ALA A 78 1.27 11.08 5.15
N LEU A 79 0.42 12.11 5.20
CA LEU A 79 -0.50 12.32 6.31
C LEU A 79 -1.53 11.18 6.43
N GLY A 80 -2.12 10.75 5.31
CA GLY A 80 -3.05 9.62 5.28
C GLY A 80 -2.40 8.33 5.77
N ASN A 81 -1.18 8.05 5.30
CA ASN A 81 -0.40 6.87 5.70
C ASN A 81 -0.08 6.91 7.20
N GLY A 82 0.34 8.06 7.73
CA GLY A 82 0.62 8.19 9.17
C GLY A 82 -0.62 7.98 10.05
N ILE A 83 -1.79 8.44 9.61
CA ILE A 83 -3.05 8.18 10.32
C ILE A 83 -3.40 6.69 10.29
N MET A 84 -3.22 6.03 9.13
CA MET A 84 -3.48 4.61 8.97
C MET A 84 -2.54 3.77 9.85
N ASP A 85 -1.24 4.07 9.86
CA ASP A 85 -0.24 3.38 10.68
C ASP A 85 -0.55 3.52 12.17
N ALA A 86 -0.93 4.71 12.62
CA ALA A 86 -1.34 4.94 14.01
C ALA A 86 -2.61 4.14 14.37
N ALA A 87 -3.61 4.11 13.48
CA ALA A 87 -4.83 3.34 13.70
C ALA A 87 -4.56 1.83 13.77
N VAL A 88 -3.66 1.32 12.90
CA VAL A 88 -3.22 -0.07 12.92
C VAL A 88 -2.49 -0.40 14.23
N ALA A 89 -1.55 0.44 14.66
CA ALA A 89 -0.84 0.27 15.93
C ALA A 89 -1.81 0.20 17.13
N ILE A 90 -2.77 1.12 17.21
CA ILE A 90 -3.82 1.13 18.25
C ILE A 90 -4.68 -0.14 18.17
N SER A 91 -5.04 -0.59 16.97
CA SER A 91 -5.81 -1.82 16.80
C SER A 91 -5.03 -3.06 17.26
N HIS A 92 -3.71 -3.09 17.07
CA HIS A 92 -2.87 -4.17 17.55
C HIS A 92 -2.79 -4.16 19.08
N GLU A 93 -2.55 -3.00 19.69
CA GLU A 93 -2.50 -2.86 21.15
C GLU A 93 -3.81 -3.30 21.83
N ASN A 94 -4.96 -2.97 21.24
CA ASN A 94 -6.27 -3.38 21.76
C ASN A 94 -6.55 -4.89 21.62
N ARG A 95 -5.86 -5.58 20.71
CA ARG A 95 -6.03 -7.03 20.47
C ARG A 95 -5.09 -7.87 21.32
N GLU A 96 -3.99 -7.30 21.82
CA GLU A 96 -3.13 -7.96 22.80
C GLU A 96 -3.92 -8.15 24.11
N PRO A 97 -4.04 -9.38 24.64
CA PRO A 97 -4.67 -9.57 25.94
C PRO A 97 -3.87 -8.79 26.98
N LYS A 98 -4.54 -7.90 27.73
CA LYS A 98 -3.92 -7.15 28.83
C LYS A 98 -3.14 -8.13 29.70
N LYS A 99 -1.81 -8.01 29.69
CA LYS A 99 -0.91 -8.80 30.53
C LYS A 99 -1.36 -8.57 31.98
N ASN A 100 -2.07 -9.54 32.55
CA ASN A 100 -2.59 -9.45 33.92
C ASN A 100 -1.38 -9.22 34.83
N PRO A 101 -1.29 -8.11 35.57
CA PRO A 101 -0.22 -7.96 36.55
C PRO A 101 -0.46 -9.04 37.59
N GLN A 102 0.42 -10.05 37.59
CA GLN A 102 0.42 -11.10 38.58
C GLN A 102 0.44 -10.45 39.97
N ARG A 103 -0.70 -10.59 40.67
CA ARG A 103 -0.78 -10.35 42.11
C ARG A 103 0.29 -11.20 42.77
N SER A 104 1.21 -10.54 43.47
CA SER A 104 2.07 -11.14 44.48
C SER A 104 1.87 -10.42 45.79
#